data_AF-A0A512BBH7-F1
#
_entry.id   AF-A0A512BBH7-F1
#
_cell.length_a   1.000
_cell.length_b   1.000
_cell.length_c   1.000
_cell.angle_alpha   90.00
_cell.angle_beta   90.00
_cell.angle_gamma   90.00
#
_symmetry.space_group_name_H-M   'P 1'
#
loop_
_entity.id
_entity.type
_entity.pdbx_description
1 polymer ?
#
loop_
_entity_poly.entity_id
_entity_poly.type
_entity_poly.pdbx_seq_one_letter_code
_entity_poly.pdbx_strand_id
1 'polypeptide(L)'
;MRHLLLILLVILLGCENHSYESDKRQLIAKDEIRRKLRRARSFDITGFKEDTLKNSADTTFKNPLQYSLDFQYTDSAGTVQKKKGIVLFTPDGQSVINSRIVEEN
;
A
#
# COMPACT_ATOMS: atom_id res chain seq x y z
N MET A 1 45.41 -6.17 0.80
CA MET A 1 44.70 -5.43 1.88
C MET A 1 43.70 -4.39 1.35
N ARG A 2 43.90 -3.74 0.19
CA ARG A 2 42.98 -2.70 -0.35
C ARG A 2 41.69 -3.25 -0.99
N HIS A 3 41.68 -4.49 -1.49
CA HIS A 3 40.51 -5.09 -2.13
C HIS A 3 39.49 -5.70 -1.15
N LEU A 4 39.89 -5.96 0.10
CA LEU A 4 38.98 -6.53 1.11
C LEU A 4 37.95 -5.50 1.61
N LEU A 5 38.33 -4.21 1.63
CA LEU A 5 37.47 -3.11 2.08
C LEU A 5 36.33 -2.80 1.11
N LEU A 6 36.54 -3.01 -0.19
CA LEU A 6 35.54 -2.77 -1.23
C LEU A 6 34.42 -3.83 -1.23
N ILE A 7 34.76 -5.08 -0.90
CA ILE A 7 33.78 -6.17 -0.80
C ILE A 7 32.87 -5.96 0.43
N LEU A 8 33.42 -5.46 1.54
CA LEU A 8 32.64 -5.16 2.75
C LEU A 8 31.63 -4.01 2.54
N LEU A 9 31.97 -3.01 1.72
CA LEU A 9 31.08 -1.87 1.42
C LEU A 9 29.88 -2.28 0.55
N VAL A 10 30.06 -3.24 -0.36
CA VAL A 10 28.98 -3.74 -1.24
C VAL A 10 27.95 -4.57 -0.46
N ILE A 11 28.38 -5.28 0.59
CA ILE A 11 27.48 -6.10 1.42
C ILE A 11 26.57 -5.22 2.30
N LEU A 12 27.03 -4.02 2.71
CA LEU A 12 26.23 -3.09 3.51
C LEU A 12 25.15 -2.33 2.71
N LEU A 13 25.24 -2.29 1.38
CA LEU A 13 24.26 -1.63 0.51
C LEU A 13 23.18 -2.58 -0.04
N GLY A 14 23.30 -3.89 0.20
CA GLY A 14 22.46 -4.92 -0.44
C GLY A 14 21.26 -5.42 0.38
N CYS A 15 21.08 -4.96 1.62
CA CYS A 15 19.91 -5.30 2.43
C CYS A 15 18.92 -4.13 2.45
N GLU A 16 18.32 -3.83 1.29
CA GLU A 16 17.07 -3.08 1.28
C GLU A 16 16.03 -3.87 2.08
N ASN A 17 15.65 -3.32 3.24
CA ASN A 17 14.72 -3.98 4.15
C ASN A 17 13.35 -4.05 3.49
N HIS A 18 12.91 -5.24 3.11
CA HIS A 18 11.56 -5.49 2.58
C HIS A 18 10.45 -4.89 3.48
N SER A 19 10.71 -4.80 4.79
CA SER A 19 9.83 -4.11 5.75
C SER A 19 9.66 -2.62 5.46
N TYR A 20 10.75 -1.91 5.13
CA TYR A 20 10.72 -0.47 4.90
C TYR A 20 9.88 -0.10 3.67
N GLU A 21 10.05 -0.84 2.59
CA GLU A 21 9.26 -0.62 1.37
C GLU A 21 7.78 -1.00 1.56
N SER A 22 7.47 -2.03 2.35
CA SER A 22 6.08 -2.35 2.71
C SER A 22 5.44 -1.24 3.56
N ASP A 23 6.14 -0.74 4.57
CA ASP A 23 5.65 0.34 5.44
C ASP A 23 5.37 1.63 4.64
N LYS A 24 6.27 1.97 3.71
CA LYS A 24 6.09 3.11 2.80
C LYS A 24 4.84 2.93 1.94
N ARG A 25 4.60 1.74 1.39
CA ARG A 25 3.39 1.45 0.60
C ARG A 25 2.12 1.51 1.45
N GLN A 26 2.16 1.08 2.71
CA GLN A 26 1.03 1.24 3.63
C GLN A 26 0.65 2.72 3.83
N LEU A 27 1.65 3.60 4.00
CA LEU A 27 1.42 5.05 4.08
C LEU A 27 0.82 5.61 2.79
N ILE A 28 1.38 5.25 1.64
CA ILE A 28 0.84 5.69 0.33
C ILE A 28 -0.60 5.22 0.15
N ALA A 29 -0.88 3.95 0.47
CA ALA A 29 -2.22 3.39 0.32
C ALA A 29 -3.23 4.08 1.26
N LYS A 30 -2.81 4.38 2.50
CA LYS A 30 -3.60 5.15 3.46
C LYS A 30 -3.96 6.54 2.91
N ASP A 31 -2.99 7.25 2.35
CA ASP A 31 -3.19 8.59 1.81
C ASP A 31 -4.04 8.61 0.53
N GLU A 32 -3.89 7.59 -0.33
CA GLU A 32 -4.74 7.37 -1.51
C GLU A 32 -6.22 7.20 -1.12
N ILE A 33 -6.51 6.33 -0.16
CA ILE A 33 -7.88 6.09 0.31
C ILE A 33 -8.44 7.32 1.02
N ARG A 34 -7.65 7.93 1.92
CA ARG A 34 -8.08 9.14 2.65
C ARG A 34 -8.45 10.28 1.72
N ARG A 35 -7.69 10.50 0.64
CA ARG A 35 -7.99 11.56 -0.35
C ARG A 35 -9.31 11.35 -1.09
N LYS A 36 -9.79 10.12 -1.23
CA LYS A 36 -11.11 9.82 -1.83
C LYS A 36 -12.27 10.13 -0.88
N LEU A 37 -12.01 10.17 0.43
CA LEU A 37 -13.00 10.52 1.45
C LEU A 37 -13.10 12.05 1.62
N ARG A 38 -13.81 12.72 0.71
CA ARG A 38 -13.89 14.19 0.66
C ARG A 38 -14.51 14.87 1.91
N ARG A 39 -15.20 14.11 2.79
CA ARG A 39 -15.95 14.65 3.95
C ARG A 39 -15.84 13.78 5.20
N ALA A 40 -14.76 13.03 5.34
CA ALA A 40 -14.50 12.26 6.56
C ALA A 40 -14.01 13.19 7.68
N ARG A 41 -14.68 13.14 8.85
CA ARG A 41 -14.28 13.87 10.06
C ARG A 41 -13.17 13.13 10.81
N SER A 42 -13.21 11.81 10.79
CA SER A 42 -12.20 10.90 11.34
C SER A 42 -11.85 9.85 10.30
N PHE A 43 -10.68 9.22 10.40
CA PHE A 43 -10.28 8.16 9.50
C PHE A 43 -9.23 7.29 10.19
N ASP A 44 -9.61 6.05 10.50
CA ASP A 44 -8.78 5.10 11.22
C ASP A 44 -8.66 3.80 10.44
N ILE A 45 -7.42 3.30 10.33
CA ILE A 45 -7.17 2.00 9.72
C ILE A 45 -7.28 0.92 10.79
N THR A 46 -8.07 -0.11 10.52
CA THR A 46 -8.29 -1.26 11.41
C THR A 46 -7.56 -2.51 10.94
N GLY A 47 -7.14 -2.58 9.66
CA GLY A 47 -6.40 -3.71 9.11
C GLY A 47 -5.67 -3.38 7.83
N PHE A 48 -4.57 -4.10 7.58
CA PHE A 48 -3.80 -4.03 6.35
C PHE A 48 -3.48 -5.44 5.85
N LYS A 49 -3.56 -5.62 4.53
CA LYS A 49 -3.16 -6.85 3.85
C LYS A 49 -2.50 -6.54 2.52
N GLU A 50 -1.36 -7.17 2.26
CA GLU A 50 -0.64 -7.11 0.98
C GLU A 50 -0.80 -8.46 0.26
N ASP A 51 -1.19 -8.41 -1.01
CA ASP A 51 -1.34 -9.57 -1.88
C ASP A 51 -0.67 -9.30 -3.25
N THR A 52 -0.12 -10.33 -3.90
CA THR A 52 0.35 -10.23 -5.29
C THR A 52 -0.67 -10.86 -6.23
N LEU A 53 -1.19 -10.11 -7.21
CA LEU A 53 -2.23 -10.60 -8.12
C LEU A 53 -1.62 -11.37 -9.28
N LYS A 54 -1.52 -12.70 -9.14
CA LYS A 54 -0.85 -13.58 -10.12
C LYS A 54 -1.55 -13.68 -11.50
N ASN A 55 -2.83 -13.30 -11.61
CA ASN A 55 -3.64 -13.41 -12.83
C ASN A 55 -4.54 -12.18 -13.01
N SER A 56 -3.94 -10.99 -13.03
CA SER A 56 -4.71 -9.78 -13.31
C SER A 56 -5.01 -9.67 -14.81
N ALA A 57 -6.20 -10.15 -15.22
CA ALA A 57 -6.63 -10.15 -16.62
C ALA A 57 -6.79 -8.74 -17.22
N ASP A 58 -6.97 -7.72 -16.37
CA ASP A 58 -7.35 -6.36 -16.76
C ASP A 58 -6.27 -5.30 -16.47
N THR A 59 -5.06 -5.69 -16.07
CA THR A 59 -3.96 -4.73 -15.86
C THR A 59 -2.89 -4.87 -16.92
N THR A 60 -2.44 -3.75 -17.49
CA THR A 60 -1.24 -3.67 -18.35
C THR A 60 0.01 -4.25 -17.68
N PHE A 61 0.00 -4.38 -16.36
CA PHE A 61 1.10 -4.87 -15.54
C PHE A 61 0.93 -6.35 -15.19
N LYS A 62 2.00 -7.12 -15.32
CA LYS A 62 2.09 -8.51 -14.87
C LYS A 62 2.37 -8.54 -13.36
N ASN A 63 1.51 -9.17 -12.58
CA ASN A 63 1.64 -9.32 -11.11
C ASN A 63 1.67 -8.01 -10.31
N PRO A 64 0.66 -7.12 -10.42
CA PRO A 64 0.59 -5.95 -9.56
C PRO A 64 0.44 -6.34 -8.08
N LEU A 65 0.93 -5.47 -7.19
CA LEU A 65 0.74 -5.61 -5.75
C LEU A 65 -0.59 -4.97 -5.35
N GLN A 66 -1.41 -5.68 -4.58
CA GLN A 66 -2.66 -5.20 -4.04
C GLN A 66 -2.51 -4.98 -2.54
N TYR A 67 -2.77 -3.76 -2.09
CA TYR A 67 -2.97 -3.43 -0.69
C TYR A 67 -4.46 -3.31 -0.40
N SER A 68 -4.92 -4.08 0.58
CA SER A 68 -6.26 -3.99 1.13
C SER A 68 -6.19 -3.32 2.50
N LEU A 69 -7.01 -2.31 2.72
CA LEU A 69 -7.10 -1.52 3.95
C LEU A 69 -8.50 -1.69 4.51
N ASP A 70 -8.63 -2.30 5.67
CA ASP A 70 -9.89 -2.23 6.42
C ASP A 70 -9.85 -0.92 7.21
N PHE A 71 -10.88 -0.09 7.08
CA PHE A 71 -10.90 1.22 7.73
C PHE A 71 -12.30 1.63 8.16
N GLN A 72 -12.33 2.52 9.14
CA GLN A 72 -13.54 3.18 9.57
C GLN A 72 -13.38 4.71 9.50
N TYR A 73 -14.47 5.40 9.22
CA TYR A 73 -14.49 6.85 9.18
C TYR A 73 -15.85 7.38 9.64
N THR A 74 -15.86 8.56 10.27
CA THR A 74 -17.11 9.27 10.57
C THR A 74 -17.42 10.22 9.42
N ASP A 75 -18.61 10.08 8.85
CA ASP A 75 -19.06 10.95 7.75
C ASP A 75 -19.51 12.34 8.26
N SER A 76 -19.92 13.20 7.33
CA SER A 76 -20.39 14.55 7.66
C SER A 76 -21.69 14.57 8.47
N ALA A 77 -22.48 13.50 8.44
CA ALA A 77 -23.70 13.34 9.23
C ALA A 77 -23.42 12.80 10.65
N GLY A 78 -22.17 12.42 10.94
CA GLY A 78 -21.78 11.86 12.23
C GLY A 78 -21.92 10.34 12.31
N THR A 79 -22.20 9.66 11.21
CA THR A 79 -22.34 8.20 11.18
C THR A 79 -20.97 7.55 11.00
N VAL A 80 -20.70 6.50 11.78
CA VAL A 80 -19.51 5.66 11.61
C VAL A 80 -19.74 4.70 10.46
N GLN A 81 -18.86 4.74 9.48
CA GLN A 81 -18.84 3.88 8.31
C GLN A 81 -17.65 2.94 8.40
N LYS A 82 -17.85 1.66 8.12
CA LYS A 82 -16.77 0.68 7.92
C LYS A 82 -16.72 0.31 6.45
N LYS A 83 -15.51 0.31 5.88
CA LYS A 83 -15.28 0.07 4.45
C LYS A 83 -13.95 -0.61 4.25
N LYS A 84 -13.74 -1.10 3.03
CA LYS A 84 -12.45 -1.63 2.57
C LYS A 84 -11.90 -0.77 1.44
N GLY A 85 -10.64 -0.38 1.54
CA GLY A 85 -9.87 0.30 0.52
C GLY A 85 -9.02 -0.72 -0.24
N ILE A 86 -8.99 -0.62 -1.56
CA ILE A 86 -8.10 -1.43 -2.41
C ILE A 86 -7.20 -0.46 -3.16
N VAL A 87 -5.89 -0.64 -3.06
CA VAL A 87 -4.87 0.13 -3.77
C VAL A 87 -3.99 -0.85 -4.54
N LEU A 88 -3.95 -0.69 -5.86
CA LEU A 88 -3.11 -1.47 -6.76
C LEU A 88 -1.84 -0.67 -7.06
N PHE A 89 -0.70 -1.29 -6.82
CA PHE A 89 0.60 -0.77 -7.16
C PHE A 89 1.17 -1.50 -8.38
N THR A 90 2.11 -0.82 -9.06
CA THR A 90 3.00 -1.44 -10.03
C THR A 90 3.72 -2.65 -9.42
N PRO A 91 4.19 -3.61 -10.23
CA PRO A 91 4.84 -4.82 -9.71
C PRO A 91 6.10 -4.55 -8.87
N ASP A 92 6.76 -3.41 -9.11
CA ASP A 92 7.89 -2.91 -8.31
C ASP A 92 7.47 -2.20 -7.02
N GLY A 93 6.17 -2.00 -6.80
CA GLY A 93 5.59 -1.37 -5.63
C GLY A 93 5.78 0.16 -5.55
N GLN A 94 6.36 0.81 -6.56
CA GLN A 94 6.76 2.22 -6.46
C GLN A 94 5.63 3.19 -6.80
N SER A 95 4.69 2.80 -7.67
CA SER A 95 3.63 3.67 -8.18
C SER A 95 2.25 3.06 -8.01
N VAL A 96 1.24 3.90 -7.83
CA VAL A 96 -0.17 3.46 -7.76
C VAL A 96 -0.74 3.40 -9.17
N ILE A 97 -1.28 2.24 -9.55
CA ILE A 97 -2.01 2.02 -10.81
C ILE A 97 -3.46 2.48 -10.65
N ASN A 98 -4.12 2.07 -9.56
CA ASN A 98 -5.54 2.32 -9.31
C ASN A 98 -5.83 2.23 -7.82
N SER A 99 -6.87 2.92 -7.36
CA SER A 99 -7.36 2.84 -5.99
C SER A 99 -8.89 2.99 -5.94
N ARG A 100 -9.56 2.20 -5.10
CA ARG A 100 -11.02 2.22 -4.93
C ARG A 100 -11.44 1.90 -3.50
N ILE A 101 -12.63 2.37 -3.13
CA ILE A 101 -13.29 2.03 -1.87
C ILE A 101 -14.44 1.07 -2.20
N VAL A 102 -14.57 0.01 -1.43
CA VAL A 102 -15.64 -0.99 -1.54
C VAL A 102 -16.32 -1.18 -0.19
N GLU A 103 -17.53 -1.72 -0.22
CA GLU A 103 -18.26 -2.12 0.99
C GLU A 103 -17.54 -3.28 1.69
N GLU A 104 -17.61 -3.30 3.03
CA GLU A 104 -17.19 -4.45 3.82
C GLU A 104 -18.30 -5.51 3.71
N ASN A 105 -18.00 -6.63 3.04
CA ASN A 105 -18.91 -7.80 2.97
C ASN A 105 -18.89 -8.58 4.28
#